data_AF-A0A849TPI3-F1
#
_entry.id   AF-A0A849TPI3-F1
#
_cell.length_a   1.000
_cell.length_b   1.000
_cell.length_c   1.000
_cell.angle_alpha   90.00
_cell.angle_beta   90.00
_cell.angle_gamma   90.00
#
_symmetry.space_group_name_H-M   'P 1'
#
loop_
_entity.id
_entity.type
_entity.pdbx_description
1 polymer ?
#
loop_
_entity_poly.entity_id
_entity_poly.type
_entity_poly.pdbx_seq_one_letter_code
_entity_poly.pdbx_strand_id
1 'polypeptide(L)'
;MTARRLIAAVVIDGVECPATDVTVDQSSNQSPDTFSATLALNGLPPGRDAAYFSSADEIPCDVIVAVGMSGGLLFSGSADKVDVDFEAGNVKLSGRDKSKDLIESKATKTHKNKSSKEVVDEYAGEAGLEVDADEDAGKAGKQYRQEWNRVTDLSSKWSAIQHMADREGKHAFVQKNKLYYRNLDETDLGAVEVDYQGQSPFGHAEGNFIGLKVSRNLELAKTTKVRVRSYNSETEERHDETETLGGSGKERTYDYRHAGMTNGQAKKTAKKRLREHTRHERTADVTLPGNPDISPLMKLLITGTGTAWDQDYHIDRCGHRISGDKYDVHITAKNSSKGRGGAGGASGASESGGAAVGSQQMAQASYPREGA
;
A
#
# COMPACT_ATOMS: atom_id res chain seq x y z
N MET A 1 31.62 -1.84 -23.38
CA MET A 1 30.58 -1.91 -22.34
C MET A 1 30.24 -3.37 -22.13
N THR A 2 30.55 -3.93 -20.97
CA THR A 2 30.15 -5.31 -20.64
C THR A 2 28.64 -5.29 -20.39
N ALA A 3 27.85 -5.90 -21.29
CA ALA A 3 26.41 -6.00 -21.11
C ALA A 3 26.13 -6.70 -19.76
N ARG A 4 25.37 -6.05 -18.88
CA ARG A 4 24.94 -6.69 -17.63
C ARG A 4 24.03 -7.85 -18.03
N ARG A 5 24.44 -9.07 -17.71
CA ARG A 5 23.65 -10.27 -18.01
C ARG A 5 22.36 -10.21 -17.18
N LEU A 6 21.22 -10.18 -17.86
CA LEU A 6 19.89 -10.34 -17.30
C LEU A 6 19.58 -11.83 -17.24
N ILE A 7 19.12 -12.31 -16.09
CA ILE A 7 18.69 -13.70 -15.89
C ILE A 7 17.33 -13.64 -15.18
N ALA A 8 16.34 -14.28 -15.78
CA ALA A 8 15.06 -14.55 -15.14
C ALA A 8 14.90 -16.07 -15.01
N ALA A 9 14.51 -16.51 -13.82
CA ALA A 9 14.25 -17.92 -13.56
C ALA A 9 13.03 -18.06 -12.65
N VAL A 10 12.31 -19.16 -12.85
CA VAL A 10 11.27 -19.62 -11.94
C VAL A 10 11.81 -20.83 -11.21
N VAL A 11 11.92 -20.75 -9.90
CA VAL A 11 12.29 -21.86 -9.04
C VAL A 11 11.03 -22.67 -8.77
N ILE A 12 11.01 -23.92 -9.24
CA ILE A 12 9.89 -24.84 -9.08
C ILE A 12 10.34 -25.98 -8.18
N ASP A 13 9.66 -26.22 -7.05
CA ASP A 13 10.12 -27.03 -5.89
C ASP A 13 11.65 -27.01 -5.68
N GLY A 14 12.23 -25.82 -5.58
CA GLY A 14 13.67 -25.65 -5.34
C GLY A 14 14.58 -25.88 -6.55
N VAL A 15 14.05 -26.15 -7.73
CA VAL A 15 14.81 -26.32 -8.98
C VAL A 15 14.66 -25.08 -9.87
N GLU A 16 15.77 -24.41 -10.16
CA GLU A 16 15.78 -23.23 -11.02
C GLU A 16 15.50 -23.59 -12.49
N CYS A 17 14.40 -23.06 -13.03
CA CYS A 17 14.01 -23.21 -14.41
C CYS A 17 14.18 -21.86 -15.14
N PRO A 18 15.02 -21.78 -16.19
CA PRO A 18 15.23 -20.52 -16.91
C PRO A 18 13.95 -20.09 -17.64
N ALA A 19 13.61 -18.81 -17.53
CA ALA A 19 12.42 -18.23 -18.14
C ALA A 19 12.79 -17.25 -19.26
N THR A 20 12.05 -17.31 -20.37
CA THR A 20 12.23 -16.38 -21.50
C THR A 20 11.46 -15.08 -21.29
N ASP A 21 10.27 -15.20 -20.70
CA ASP A 21 9.38 -14.09 -20.42
C ASP A 21 8.81 -14.26 -19.02
N VAL A 22 8.82 -13.18 -18.25
CA VAL A 22 8.28 -13.14 -16.89
C VAL A 22 7.52 -11.84 -16.72
N THR A 23 6.31 -11.93 -16.19
CA THR A 23 5.53 -10.79 -15.72
C THR A 23 5.11 -11.06 -14.30
N VAL A 24 5.48 -10.17 -13.38
CA VAL A 24 5.04 -10.20 -11.99
C VAL A 24 4.27 -8.92 -11.75
N ASP A 25 3.06 -9.05 -11.22
CA ASP A 25 2.21 -7.92 -10.87
C ASP A 25 1.97 -7.91 -9.36
N GLN A 26 2.48 -6.87 -8.73
CA GLN A 26 2.36 -6.66 -7.29
C GLN A 26 1.42 -5.50 -6.99
N SER A 27 0.58 -5.63 -5.97
CA SER A 27 -0.29 -4.55 -5.53
C SER A 27 -0.34 -4.39 -4.01
N SER A 28 -0.36 -3.15 -3.56
CA SER A 28 -0.68 -2.80 -2.16
C SER A 28 -2.19 -2.73 -1.91
N ASN A 29 -3.02 -3.02 -2.93
CA ASN A 29 -4.46 -3.11 -2.79
C ASN A 29 -4.86 -4.51 -2.27
N GLN A 30 -6.14 -4.63 -1.92
CA GLN A 30 -6.80 -5.83 -1.40
C GLN A 30 -6.87 -7.03 -2.38
N SER A 31 -6.00 -7.06 -3.39
CA SER A 31 -5.93 -8.07 -4.44
C SER A 31 -4.67 -8.94 -4.26
N PRO A 32 -4.72 -10.22 -4.67
CA PRO A 32 -3.54 -11.07 -4.68
C PRO A 32 -2.51 -10.58 -5.71
N ASP A 33 -1.22 -10.75 -5.39
CA ASP A 33 -0.15 -10.62 -6.37
C ASP A 33 -0.23 -11.77 -7.37
N THR A 34 0.15 -11.51 -8.62
CA THR A 34 0.08 -12.51 -9.69
C THR A 34 1.39 -12.61 -10.46
N PHE A 35 1.65 -13.78 -11.02
CA PHE A 35 2.76 -13.97 -11.95
C PHE A 35 2.33 -14.70 -13.20
N SER A 36 3.07 -14.48 -14.28
CA SER A 36 3.06 -15.32 -15.47
C SER A 36 4.49 -15.48 -15.97
N ALA A 37 4.89 -16.70 -16.29
CA ALA A 37 6.20 -17.01 -16.83
C ALA A 37 6.11 -17.96 -18.02
N THR A 38 6.97 -17.78 -19.00
CA THR A 38 7.16 -18.68 -20.14
C THR A 38 8.52 -19.35 -20.02
N LEU A 39 8.52 -20.67 -20.08
CA LEU A 39 9.70 -21.53 -20.00
C LEU A 39 9.82 -22.30 -21.32
N ALA A 40 11.04 -22.50 -21.82
CA ALA A 40 11.27 -23.32 -23.02
C ALA A 40 11.43 -24.80 -22.61
N LEU A 41 10.59 -25.70 -23.13
CA LEU A 41 10.59 -27.13 -22.75
C LEU A 41 11.95 -27.81 -22.93
N ASN A 42 12.70 -27.42 -23.96
CA ASN A 42 14.02 -27.95 -24.26
C ASN A 42 15.13 -27.44 -23.33
N GLY A 43 14.88 -26.35 -22.60
CA GLY A 43 15.83 -25.72 -21.68
C GLY A 43 15.58 -26.05 -20.21
N LEU A 44 14.61 -26.93 -19.92
CA LEU A 44 14.24 -27.28 -18.56
C LEU A 44 15.20 -28.30 -17.95
N PRO A 45 15.49 -28.19 -16.63
CA PRO A 45 16.28 -29.19 -15.92
C PRO A 45 15.64 -30.58 -15.95
N PRO A 46 16.44 -31.66 -15.77
CA PRO A 46 15.91 -33.02 -15.65
C PRO A 46 14.85 -33.11 -14.55
N GLY A 47 13.72 -33.78 -14.85
CA GLY A 47 12.59 -33.91 -13.93
C GLY A 47 11.58 -32.77 -13.96
N ARG A 48 11.80 -31.73 -14.77
CA ARG A 48 10.86 -30.63 -15.04
C ARG A 48 10.36 -30.66 -16.48
N ASP A 49 9.95 -31.83 -16.94
CA ASP A 49 9.46 -32.03 -18.30
C ASP A 49 7.93 -31.89 -18.40
N ALA A 50 7.38 -32.07 -19.60
CA ALA A 50 5.94 -32.03 -19.82
C ALA A 50 5.19 -33.09 -18.98
N ALA A 51 5.81 -34.23 -18.64
CA ALA A 51 5.20 -35.25 -17.81
C ALA A 51 5.01 -34.75 -16.37
N TYR A 52 6.01 -34.06 -15.81
CA TYR A 52 5.90 -33.38 -14.52
C TYR A 52 4.72 -32.40 -14.52
N PHE A 53 4.66 -31.48 -15.48
CA PHE A 53 3.60 -30.45 -15.54
C PHE A 53 2.20 -31.01 -15.76
N SER A 54 2.08 -32.19 -16.36
CA SER A 54 0.79 -32.85 -16.60
C SER A 54 0.25 -33.62 -15.39
N SER A 55 1.11 -33.95 -14.41
CA SER A 55 0.78 -34.85 -13.30
C SER A 55 0.92 -34.22 -11.91
N ALA A 56 1.58 -33.07 -11.80
CA ALA A 56 1.73 -32.36 -10.53
C ALA A 56 0.39 -31.82 -10.02
N ASP A 57 0.06 -32.14 -8.76
CA ASP A 57 -1.14 -31.63 -8.08
C ASP A 57 -0.98 -30.17 -7.64
N GLU A 58 0.23 -29.80 -7.21
CA GLU A 58 0.60 -28.46 -6.79
C GLU A 58 2.01 -28.13 -7.30
N ILE A 59 2.21 -26.87 -7.70
CA ILE A 59 3.46 -26.40 -8.26
C ILE A 59 3.85 -25.11 -7.53
N PRO A 60 4.60 -25.18 -6.43
CA PRO A 60 5.14 -23.99 -5.77
C PRO A 60 6.19 -23.33 -6.67
N CYS A 61 6.10 -22.02 -6.78
CA CYS A 61 6.88 -21.21 -7.70
C CYS A 61 7.43 -19.96 -7.00
N ASP A 62 8.75 -19.79 -7.05
CA ASP A 62 9.41 -18.54 -6.72
C ASP A 62 10.00 -17.91 -7.98
N VAL A 63 9.73 -16.62 -8.21
CA VAL A 63 10.28 -15.89 -9.36
C VAL A 63 11.48 -15.09 -8.90
N ILE A 64 12.64 -15.37 -9.49
CA ILE A 64 13.89 -14.67 -9.23
C ILE A 64 14.36 -13.95 -10.49
N VAL A 65 14.88 -12.74 -10.30
CA VAL A 65 15.50 -11.95 -11.37
C VAL A 65 16.84 -11.44 -10.91
N ALA A 66 17.84 -11.58 -11.77
CA ALA A 66 19.19 -11.07 -11.57
C ALA A 66 19.62 -10.17 -12.71
N VAL A 67 20.18 -9.00 -12.36
CA VAL A 67 20.79 -8.03 -13.27
C VAL A 67 22.26 -7.87 -12.87
N GLY A 68 23.16 -8.54 -13.58
CA GLY A 68 24.58 -8.58 -13.20
C GLY A 68 24.79 -9.39 -11.92
N MET A 69 25.37 -8.78 -10.88
CA MET A 69 25.59 -9.43 -9.56
C MET A 69 24.45 -9.19 -8.57
N SER A 70 23.49 -8.32 -8.90
CA SER A 70 22.32 -8.07 -8.06
C SER A 70 21.18 -8.99 -8.49
N GLY A 71 20.69 -9.82 -7.58
CA GLY A 71 19.54 -10.69 -7.80
C GLY A 71 18.58 -10.62 -6.62
N GLY A 72 17.29 -10.80 -6.90
CA GLY A 72 16.26 -10.70 -5.88
C GLY A 72 15.04 -11.56 -6.18
N LEU A 73 14.36 -11.97 -5.11
CA LEU A 73 13.04 -12.58 -5.15
C LEU A 73 12.00 -11.52 -5.53
N LEU A 74 11.33 -11.72 -6.66
CA LEU A 74 10.23 -10.87 -7.10
C LEU A 74 8.87 -11.39 -6.62
N PHE A 75 8.68 -12.70 -6.58
CA PHE A 75 7.39 -13.30 -6.27
C PHE A 75 7.58 -14.66 -5.62
N SER A 76 6.66 -15.02 -4.71
CA SER A 76 6.59 -16.34 -4.09
C SER A 76 5.13 -16.75 -3.97
N GLY A 77 4.79 -17.95 -4.46
CA GLY A 77 3.42 -18.46 -4.51
C GLY A 77 3.33 -19.83 -5.14
N SER A 78 2.20 -20.12 -5.78
CA SER A 78 1.99 -21.38 -6.51
C SER A 78 1.34 -21.13 -7.87
N ALA A 79 1.59 -22.02 -8.83
CA ALA A 79 0.93 -21.96 -10.13
C ALA A 79 -0.53 -22.42 -10.00
N ASP A 80 -1.46 -21.61 -10.53
CA ASP A 80 -2.87 -21.97 -10.67
C ASP A 80 -3.15 -22.65 -12.01
N LYS A 81 -2.36 -22.31 -13.03
CA LYS A 81 -2.57 -22.79 -14.40
C LYS A 81 -1.23 -23.06 -15.08
N VAL A 82 -1.19 -24.19 -15.79
CA VAL A 82 -0.10 -24.58 -16.68
C VAL A 82 -0.65 -24.81 -18.08
N ASP A 83 -0.10 -24.11 -19.07
CA ASP A 83 -0.38 -24.35 -20.48
C ASP A 83 0.90 -24.89 -21.14
N VAL A 84 0.85 -26.12 -21.66
CA VAL A 84 1.97 -26.74 -22.39
C VAL A 84 1.67 -26.68 -23.89
N ASP A 85 2.54 -26.02 -24.64
CA ASP A 85 2.47 -25.93 -26.10
C ASP A 85 3.60 -26.77 -26.70
N PHE A 86 3.24 -27.94 -27.23
CA PHE A 86 4.18 -28.86 -27.86
C PHE A 86 4.65 -28.40 -29.25
N GLU A 87 3.88 -27.56 -29.95
CA GLU A 87 4.26 -27.04 -31.26
C GLU A 87 5.29 -25.92 -31.10
N ALA A 88 5.02 -24.98 -30.19
CA ALA A 88 5.96 -23.91 -29.87
C ALA A 88 7.14 -24.39 -29.00
N GLY A 89 6.98 -25.52 -28.30
CA GLY A 89 8.01 -26.06 -27.41
C GLY A 89 8.11 -25.32 -26.08
N ASN A 90 6.99 -24.79 -25.56
CA ASN A 90 6.97 -23.87 -24.42
C ASN A 90 6.01 -24.34 -23.32
N VAL A 91 6.30 -23.97 -22.07
CA VAL A 91 5.38 -24.08 -20.94
C VAL A 91 5.10 -22.69 -20.41
N LYS A 92 3.82 -22.34 -20.28
CA LYS A 92 3.38 -21.12 -19.64
C LYS A 92 2.80 -21.43 -18.27
N LEU A 93 3.37 -20.81 -17.25
CA LEU A 93 2.89 -20.87 -15.88
C LEU A 93 2.20 -19.55 -15.55
N SER A 94 1.12 -19.62 -14.77
CA SER A 94 0.53 -18.46 -14.13
C SER A 94 -0.07 -18.84 -12.80
N GLY A 95 -0.05 -17.91 -11.84
CA GLY A 95 -0.60 -18.17 -10.52
C GLY A 95 -0.63 -16.95 -9.62
N ARG A 96 -0.92 -17.22 -8.35
CA ARG A 96 -1.14 -16.23 -7.29
C ARG A 96 -0.20 -16.48 -6.12
N ASP A 97 0.03 -15.43 -5.35
CA ASP A 97 0.78 -15.51 -4.11
C ASP A 97 0.02 -16.35 -3.06
N LYS A 98 0.66 -16.55 -1.90
CA LYS A 98 0.06 -17.31 -0.79
C LYS A 98 -1.19 -16.67 -0.17
N SER A 99 -1.59 -15.46 -0.60
CA SER A 99 -2.88 -14.91 -0.20
C SER A 99 -4.06 -15.76 -0.70
N LYS A 100 -3.85 -16.57 -1.74
CA LYS A 100 -4.80 -17.59 -2.22
C LYS A 100 -5.34 -18.47 -1.08
N ASP A 101 -4.47 -18.98 -0.22
CA ASP A 101 -4.85 -19.89 0.86
C ASP A 101 -5.78 -19.21 1.87
N LEU A 102 -5.56 -17.92 2.13
CA LEU A 102 -6.43 -17.11 2.97
C LEU A 102 -7.78 -16.81 2.30
N ILE A 103 -7.80 -16.66 0.98
CA ILE A 103 -9.01 -16.40 0.19
C ILE A 103 -9.88 -17.65 0.11
N GLU A 104 -9.27 -18.81 -0.08
CA GLU A 104 -9.97 -20.09 -0.31
C GLU A 104 -10.37 -20.77 1.01
N SER A 105 -9.67 -20.49 2.11
CA SER A 105 -10.01 -21.05 3.42
C SER A 105 -11.10 -20.25 4.16
N LYS A 106 -12.05 -20.98 4.77
CA LYS A 106 -13.14 -20.39 5.56
C LYS A 106 -12.68 -20.06 6.98
N ALA A 107 -13.19 -18.95 7.50
CA ALA A 107 -12.93 -18.50 8.86
C ALA A 107 -13.88 -19.20 9.87
N THR A 108 -13.80 -20.53 10.02
CA THR A 108 -14.77 -21.31 10.82
C THR A 108 -14.54 -21.26 12.33
N LYS A 109 -13.40 -20.73 12.78
CA LYS A 109 -13.00 -20.72 14.20
C LYS A 109 -13.55 -19.49 14.91
N THR A 110 -14.20 -19.71 16.04
CA THR A 110 -14.54 -18.62 16.96
C THR A 110 -13.34 -18.22 17.81
N HIS A 111 -12.83 -17.01 17.60
CA HIS A 111 -11.68 -16.48 18.35
C HIS A 111 -12.14 -15.74 19.61
N LYS A 112 -12.15 -16.44 20.76
CA LYS A 112 -12.51 -15.83 22.05
C LYS A 112 -11.27 -15.25 22.72
N ASN A 113 -11.38 -14.00 23.17
CA ASN A 113 -10.34 -13.25 23.92
C ASN A 113 -9.01 -13.07 23.17
N LYS A 114 -9.01 -13.11 21.83
CA LYS A 114 -7.84 -12.76 21.02
C LYS A 114 -7.97 -11.33 20.50
N SER A 115 -6.85 -10.62 20.45
CA SER A 115 -6.69 -9.36 19.74
C SER A 115 -6.69 -9.60 18.22
N SER A 116 -6.98 -8.56 17.44
CA SER A 116 -6.95 -8.66 15.97
C SER A 116 -5.58 -9.10 15.45
N LYS A 117 -4.49 -8.66 16.10
CA LYS A 117 -3.13 -9.10 15.76
C LYS A 117 -2.96 -10.61 15.94
N GLU A 118 -3.37 -11.17 17.08
CA GLU A 118 -3.26 -12.62 17.34
C GLU A 118 -4.11 -13.45 16.37
N VAL A 119 -5.26 -12.94 15.92
CA VAL A 119 -6.09 -13.62 14.90
C VAL A 119 -5.43 -13.57 13.53
N VAL A 120 -4.85 -12.41 13.16
CA VAL A 120 -4.10 -12.25 11.92
C VAL A 120 -2.86 -13.17 11.91
N ASP A 121 -2.12 -13.24 13.02
CA ASP A 121 -0.97 -14.13 13.21
C ASP A 121 -1.36 -15.61 13.05
N GLU A 122 -2.49 -16.04 13.64
CA GLU A 122 -2.97 -17.42 13.49
C GLU A 122 -3.34 -17.72 12.03
N TYR A 123 -4.10 -16.85 11.37
CA TYR A 123 -4.52 -17.08 9.99
C TYR A 123 -3.35 -17.05 9.00
N ALA A 124 -2.42 -16.12 9.18
CA ALA A 124 -1.21 -16.05 8.36
C ALA A 124 -0.30 -17.28 8.59
N GLY A 125 -0.12 -17.70 9.83
CA GLY A 125 0.65 -18.90 10.15
C GLY A 125 0.07 -20.16 9.52
N GLU A 126 -1.25 -20.30 9.48
CA GLU A 126 -1.93 -21.40 8.77
C GLU A 126 -1.72 -21.36 7.25
N ALA A 127 -1.48 -20.19 6.67
CA ALA A 127 -1.16 -20.00 5.25
C ALA A 127 0.37 -19.95 4.98
N GLY A 128 1.21 -20.22 5.99
CA GLY A 128 2.67 -20.18 5.85
C GLY A 128 3.24 -18.79 5.56
N LEU A 129 2.55 -17.73 5.99
CA LEU A 129 2.92 -16.33 5.83
C LEU A 129 3.52 -15.77 7.12
N GLU A 130 4.55 -14.93 6.98
CA GLU A 130 5.03 -14.09 8.08
C GLU A 130 4.11 -12.88 8.26
N VAL A 131 3.91 -12.39 9.48
CA VAL A 131 3.09 -11.19 9.72
C VAL A 131 3.95 -10.00 10.10
N ASP A 132 3.61 -8.87 9.51
CA ASP A 132 4.21 -7.59 9.83
C ASP A 132 3.12 -6.56 10.14
N ALA A 133 2.82 -6.46 11.44
CA ALA A 133 1.70 -5.70 11.97
C ALA A 133 2.16 -4.64 12.96
N ASP A 134 1.58 -3.43 12.84
CA ASP A 134 1.83 -2.35 13.79
C ASP A 134 1.44 -2.79 15.21
N GLU A 135 2.23 -2.37 16.20
CA GLU A 135 1.86 -2.52 17.61
C GLU A 135 0.70 -1.57 17.93
N ASP A 136 -0.54 -2.05 17.85
CA ASP A 136 -1.66 -1.25 18.35
C ASP A 136 -1.87 -1.46 19.85
N ALA A 137 -1.79 -0.35 20.57
CA ALA A 137 -2.16 -0.18 21.96
C ALA A 137 -3.66 -0.47 22.18
N GLY A 138 -3.98 -1.68 22.60
CA GLY A 138 -5.32 -2.01 23.08
C GLY A 138 -5.47 -3.47 23.42
N LYS A 139 -5.33 -3.82 24.70
CA LYS A 139 -5.74 -5.15 25.19
C LYS A 139 -7.23 -5.33 24.86
N ALA A 140 -7.54 -6.39 24.13
CA ALA A 140 -8.90 -6.74 23.71
C ALA A 140 -9.77 -7.05 24.94
N GLY A 141 -10.48 -6.04 25.45
CA GLY A 141 -11.56 -6.18 26.41
C GLY A 141 -12.86 -6.67 25.75
N LYS A 142 -13.85 -7.00 26.59
CA LYS A 142 -15.15 -7.64 26.26
C LYS A 142 -15.88 -7.14 25.00
N GLN A 143 -15.65 -5.90 24.56
CA GLN A 143 -16.31 -5.25 23.42
C GLN A 143 -16.15 -6.00 22.08
N TYR A 144 -15.03 -6.70 21.93
CA TYR A 144 -14.74 -7.48 20.72
C TYR A 144 -15.55 -8.80 20.64
N ARG A 145 -16.01 -9.32 21.79
CA ARG A 145 -16.41 -10.72 21.95
C ARG A 145 -17.75 -11.10 21.29
N GLN A 146 -18.66 -10.15 21.06
CA GLN A 146 -19.97 -10.42 20.46
C GLN A 146 -20.00 -10.25 18.95
N GLU A 147 -19.24 -9.29 18.40
CA GLU A 147 -19.23 -9.01 16.96
C GLU A 147 -18.37 -9.99 16.16
N TRP A 148 -17.29 -10.54 16.74
CA TRP A 148 -16.43 -11.49 16.05
C TRP A 148 -17.15 -12.74 15.58
N ASN A 149 -18.04 -13.28 16.42
CA ASN A 149 -18.80 -14.50 16.11
C ASN A 149 -19.68 -14.32 14.86
N ARG A 150 -20.07 -13.08 14.54
CA ARG A 150 -21.00 -12.78 13.44
C ARG A 150 -20.30 -12.57 12.10
N VAL A 151 -19.03 -12.17 12.11
CA VAL A 151 -18.22 -11.95 10.89
C VAL A 151 -17.60 -13.26 10.40
N THR A 152 -17.31 -14.21 11.29
CA THR A 152 -16.67 -15.49 10.96
C THR A 152 -17.61 -16.50 10.29
N ASP A 153 -18.92 -16.37 10.47
CA ASP A 153 -19.85 -17.47 10.18
C ASP A 153 -19.95 -17.87 8.69
N LEU A 154 -19.55 -17.02 7.74
CA LEU A 154 -19.59 -17.30 6.29
C LEU A 154 -18.50 -16.64 5.43
N SER A 155 -17.50 -15.97 6.03
CA SER A 155 -16.46 -15.24 5.28
C SER A 155 -15.16 -16.04 5.13
N SER A 156 -14.38 -15.76 4.08
CA SER A 156 -13.01 -16.29 3.97
C SER A 156 -12.11 -15.67 5.04
N LYS A 157 -11.00 -16.36 5.40
CA LYS A 157 -10.02 -15.78 6.33
C LYS A 157 -9.52 -14.44 5.84
N TRP A 158 -9.32 -14.29 4.52
CA TRP A 158 -8.98 -13.02 3.90
C TRP A 158 -10.01 -11.92 4.15
N SER A 159 -11.30 -12.20 3.94
CA SER A 159 -12.37 -11.24 4.19
C SER A 159 -12.48 -10.88 5.68
N ALA A 160 -12.24 -11.83 6.58
CA ALA A 160 -12.15 -11.55 8.00
C ALA A 160 -10.99 -10.60 8.32
N ILE A 161 -9.79 -10.84 7.78
CA ILE A 161 -8.61 -9.96 7.94
C ILE A 161 -8.90 -8.55 7.42
N GLN A 162 -9.50 -8.44 6.22
CA GLN A 162 -9.88 -7.15 5.65
C GLN A 162 -10.91 -6.42 6.52
N HIS A 163 -11.88 -7.13 7.07
CA HIS A 163 -12.87 -6.53 7.97
C HIS A 163 -12.24 -5.99 9.26
N MET A 164 -11.24 -6.71 9.80
CA MET A 164 -10.45 -6.25 10.96
C MET A 164 -9.66 -4.98 10.60
N ALA A 165 -8.96 -5.01 9.46
CA ALA A 165 -8.19 -3.88 8.98
C ALA A 165 -9.08 -2.65 8.78
N ASP A 166 -10.27 -2.81 8.19
CA ASP A 166 -11.24 -1.74 7.98
C ASP A 166 -11.74 -1.11 9.27
N ARG A 167 -11.99 -1.90 10.31
CA ARG A 167 -12.43 -1.39 11.63
C ARG A 167 -11.33 -0.65 12.39
N GLU A 168 -10.09 -1.09 12.23
CA GLU A 168 -8.93 -0.46 12.88
C GLU A 168 -8.34 0.71 12.08
N GLY A 169 -8.84 0.95 10.86
CA GLY A 169 -8.30 1.94 9.95
C GLY A 169 -6.94 1.53 9.33
N LYS A 170 -6.63 0.23 9.32
CA LYS A 170 -5.43 -0.38 8.75
C LYS A 170 -5.67 -0.89 7.33
N HIS A 171 -4.59 -1.32 6.68
CA HIS A 171 -4.59 -2.03 5.41
C HIS A 171 -3.96 -3.41 5.55
N ALA A 172 -4.51 -4.37 4.80
CA ALA A 172 -4.02 -5.74 4.73
C ALA A 172 -3.70 -6.13 3.28
N PHE A 173 -2.46 -6.55 3.02
CA PHE A 173 -1.96 -7.04 1.73
C PHE A 173 -0.77 -7.97 1.95
N VAL A 174 -0.50 -8.86 1.00
CA VAL A 174 0.61 -9.81 1.06
C VAL A 174 1.69 -9.37 0.07
N GLN A 175 2.96 -9.51 0.44
CA GLN A 175 4.08 -9.30 -0.47
C GLN A 175 5.27 -10.20 -0.09
N LYS A 176 5.91 -10.84 -1.08
CA LYS A 176 7.16 -11.62 -0.92
C LYS A 176 7.14 -12.58 0.30
N ASN A 177 6.00 -13.24 0.57
CA ASN A 177 5.76 -14.15 1.70
C ASN A 177 5.42 -13.51 3.06
N LYS A 178 5.15 -12.20 3.11
CA LYS A 178 4.79 -11.47 4.34
C LYS A 178 3.43 -10.79 4.20
N LEU A 179 2.55 -10.99 5.17
CA LEU A 179 1.28 -10.30 5.34
C LEU A 179 1.51 -9.00 6.12
N TYR A 180 1.26 -7.87 5.46
CA TYR A 180 1.32 -6.55 6.05
C TYR A 180 -0.04 -6.20 6.65
N TYR A 181 -0.09 -5.86 7.94
CA TYR A 181 -1.31 -5.44 8.64
C TYR A 181 -1.05 -4.13 9.41
N ARG A 182 -1.07 -3.01 8.69
CA ARG A 182 -0.55 -1.72 9.20
C ARG A 182 -1.25 -0.50 8.64
N ASN A 183 -0.95 0.66 9.18
CA ASN A 183 -1.31 1.94 8.59
C ASN A 183 -0.33 2.32 7.46
N LEU A 184 -0.85 2.58 6.25
CA LEU A 184 -0.03 2.93 5.08
C LEU A 184 0.62 4.32 5.18
N ASP A 185 0.18 5.18 6.11
CA ASP A 185 0.71 6.54 6.27
C ASP A 185 2.05 6.60 7.01
N GLU A 186 2.38 5.59 7.81
CA GLU A 186 3.62 5.50 8.61
C GLU A 186 4.74 4.73 7.90
N THR A 187 4.59 4.52 6.59
CA THR A 187 5.52 3.66 5.86
C THR A 187 6.83 4.42 5.57
N ASP A 188 7.86 4.14 6.38
CA ASP A 188 9.27 4.53 6.22
C ASP A 188 10.01 3.71 5.14
N LEU A 189 9.25 3.06 4.24
CA LEU A 189 9.81 2.25 3.18
C LEU A 189 10.19 3.17 2.02
N GLY A 190 11.42 2.99 1.52
CA GLY A 190 12.15 3.96 0.72
C GLY A 190 11.39 4.59 -0.46
N ALA A 191 11.96 5.66 -1.01
CA ALA A 191 11.40 6.34 -2.16
C ALA A 191 12.07 5.90 -3.46
N VAL A 192 11.27 5.72 -4.50
CA VAL A 192 11.73 5.67 -5.89
C VAL A 192 11.68 7.09 -6.43
N GLU A 193 12.84 7.66 -6.70
CA GLU A 193 12.96 9.02 -7.24
C GLU A 193 12.82 9.02 -8.76
N VAL A 194 11.97 9.90 -9.27
CA VAL A 194 11.76 10.16 -10.69
C VAL A 194 12.08 11.62 -10.95
N ASP A 195 13.24 11.86 -11.55
CA ASP A 195 13.69 13.20 -11.92
C ASP A 195 13.33 13.48 -13.38
N TYR A 196 12.65 14.59 -13.59
CA TYR A 196 12.36 15.13 -14.91
C TYR A 196 13.15 16.41 -15.14
N GLN A 197 13.86 16.46 -16.25
CA GLN A 197 14.54 17.65 -16.74
C GLN A 197 13.81 18.15 -17.98
N GLY A 198 13.22 19.34 -17.85
CA GLY A 198 12.45 19.96 -18.92
C GLY A 198 13.27 20.20 -20.19
N GLN A 199 12.57 20.34 -21.31
CA GLN A 199 13.19 20.72 -22.58
C GLN A 199 13.93 22.05 -22.41
N SER A 200 15.17 22.10 -22.88
CA SER A 200 15.91 23.34 -23.02
C SER A 200 15.87 23.79 -24.49
N PRO A 201 16.18 25.05 -24.82
CA PRO A 201 16.29 25.49 -26.21
C PRO A 201 17.28 24.67 -27.05
N PHE A 202 18.15 23.89 -26.42
CA PHE A 202 19.23 23.11 -27.05
C PHE A 202 19.14 21.60 -26.78
N GLY A 203 18.07 21.11 -26.15
CA GLY A 203 17.96 19.71 -25.75
C GLY A 203 16.53 19.24 -25.54
N HIS A 204 16.31 17.93 -25.71
CA HIS A 204 15.03 17.31 -25.43
C HIS A 204 14.81 17.19 -23.91
N ALA A 205 13.59 16.81 -23.52
CA ALA A 205 13.33 16.48 -22.12
C ALA A 205 14.10 15.20 -21.78
N GLU A 206 14.71 15.18 -20.61
CA GLU A 206 15.48 14.05 -20.10
C GLU A 206 14.97 13.66 -18.72
N GLY A 207 15.34 12.47 -18.26
CA GLY A 207 14.96 11.98 -16.95
C GLY A 207 15.46 10.56 -16.72
N ASN A 208 15.33 10.07 -15.49
CA ASN A 208 15.76 8.72 -15.09
C ASN A 208 14.69 7.64 -15.34
N PHE A 209 13.79 7.87 -16.30
CA PHE A 209 12.65 7.02 -16.60
C PHE A 209 12.54 6.72 -18.11
N ILE A 210 11.83 5.64 -18.45
CA ILE A 210 11.50 5.26 -19.84
C ILE A 210 10.25 5.99 -20.31
N GLY A 211 9.25 6.13 -19.44
CA GLY A 211 8.06 6.93 -19.70
C GLY A 211 7.43 7.46 -18.42
N LEU A 212 6.93 8.69 -18.46
CA LEU A 212 6.23 9.36 -17.36
C LEU A 212 4.93 9.95 -17.89
N LYS A 213 3.81 9.56 -17.30
CA LYS A 213 2.49 10.13 -17.58
C LYS A 213 1.82 10.48 -16.26
N VAL A 214 1.27 11.69 -16.18
CA VAL A 214 0.55 12.16 -15.00
C VAL A 214 -0.87 12.60 -15.38
N SER A 215 -1.84 12.37 -14.51
CA SER A 215 -3.24 12.72 -14.74
C SER A 215 -3.94 13.21 -13.49
N ARG A 216 -4.84 14.18 -13.66
CA ARG A 216 -5.62 14.79 -12.57
C ARG A 216 -7.10 14.58 -12.77
N ASN A 217 -7.80 14.09 -11.76
CA ASN A 217 -9.25 14.04 -11.71
C ASN A 217 -9.82 15.29 -11.01
N LEU A 218 -10.39 16.20 -11.80
CA LEU A 218 -10.96 17.46 -11.30
C LEU A 218 -12.22 17.28 -10.44
N GLU A 219 -12.94 16.17 -10.59
CA GLU A 219 -14.10 15.88 -9.76
C GLU A 219 -13.69 15.49 -8.34
N LEU A 220 -12.57 14.77 -8.18
CA LEU A 220 -11.99 14.40 -6.88
C LEU A 220 -11.16 15.54 -6.26
N ALA A 221 -10.82 16.56 -7.05
CA ALA A 221 -10.21 17.80 -6.57
C ALA A 221 -11.20 18.70 -5.79
N LYS A 222 -12.49 18.37 -5.78
CA LYS A 222 -13.53 19.12 -5.05
C LYS A 222 -13.49 18.83 -3.54
N THR A 223 -14.02 19.76 -2.74
CA THR A 223 -14.12 19.58 -1.29
C THR A 223 -14.86 18.29 -0.98
N THR A 224 -14.22 17.41 -0.21
CA THR A 224 -14.76 16.10 0.15
C THR A 224 -14.86 15.98 1.66
N LYS A 225 -16.06 15.62 2.13
CA LYS A 225 -16.36 15.31 3.52
C LYS A 225 -16.70 13.84 3.65
N VAL A 226 -16.18 13.21 4.69
CA VAL A 226 -16.57 11.86 5.09
C VAL A 226 -17.08 11.92 6.51
N ARG A 227 -18.29 11.44 6.72
CA ARG A 227 -18.96 11.36 8.02
C ARG A 227 -19.13 9.90 8.41
N VAL A 228 -18.61 9.51 9.56
CA VAL A 228 -18.75 8.18 10.13
C VAL A 228 -19.60 8.26 11.39
N ARG A 229 -20.76 7.61 11.34
CA ARG A 229 -21.68 7.51 12.49
C ARG A 229 -21.62 6.12 13.08
N SER A 230 -21.43 6.05 14.39
CA SER A 230 -21.50 4.79 15.12
C SER A 230 -22.34 4.88 16.38
N TYR A 231 -22.96 3.76 16.72
CA TYR A 231 -23.64 3.56 17.99
C TYR A 231 -23.05 2.33 18.66
N ASN A 232 -22.56 2.51 19.88
CA ASN A 232 -22.09 1.43 20.72
C ASN A 232 -23.20 1.07 21.72
N SER A 233 -23.80 -0.10 21.57
CA SER A 233 -24.89 -0.56 22.45
C SER A 233 -24.42 -0.96 23.85
N GLU A 234 -23.12 -1.19 24.05
CA GLU A 234 -22.56 -1.55 25.35
C GLU A 234 -22.27 -0.32 26.21
N THR A 235 -21.80 0.77 25.59
CA THR A 235 -21.56 2.05 26.28
C THR A 235 -22.75 3.01 26.16
N GLU A 236 -23.74 2.67 25.33
CA GLU A 236 -24.88 3.51 24.94
C GLU A 236 -24.50 4.84 24.27
N GLU A 237 -23.26 4.95 23.79
CA GLU A 237 -22.73 6.17 23.18
C GLU A 237 -22.95 6.23 21.67
N ARG A 238 -23.20 7.43 21.17
CA ARG A 238 -23.21 7.76 19.74
C ARG A 238 -21.96 8.57 19.40
N HIS A 239 -21.27 8.16 18.35
CA HIS A 239 -20.15 8.89 17.79
C HIS A 239 -20.47 9.34 16.37
N ASP A 240 -20.05 10.55 16.04
CA ASP A 240 -20.32 11.20 14.77
C ASP A 240 -19.09 11.99 14.35
N GLU A 241 -18.14 11.30 13.73
CA GLU A 241 -16.86 11.86 13.34
C GLU A 241 -16.92 12.30 11.89
N THR A 242 -16.45 13.52 11.61
CA THR A 242 -16.40 14.06 10.24
C THR A 242 -14.98 14.51 9.92
N GLU A 243 -14.46 14.01 8.81
CA GLU A 243 -13.16 14.42 8.27
C GLU A 243 -13.39 15.12 6.93
N THR A 244 -12.68 16.23 6.70
CA THR A 244 -12.86 17.07 5.51
C THR A 244 -11.53 17.37 4.85
N LEU A 245 -11.47 17.19 3.53
CA LEU A 245 -10.37 17.66 2.70
C LEU A 245 -10.86 18.83 1.84
N GLY A 246 -10.33 20.03 2.10
CA GLY A 246 -10.67 21.25 1.36
C GLY A 246 -10.30 21.13 -0.12
N GLY A 247 -11.12 21.65 -1.03
CA GLY A 247 -10.87 21.63 -2.48
C GLY A 247 -11.58 22.77 -3.20
N SER A 248 -11.61 22.71 -4.53
CA SER A 248 -12.31 23.71 -5.34
C SER A 248 -13.76 23.29 -5.64
N GLY A 249 -14.69 24.24 -5.72
CA GLY A 249 -16.06 23.96 -6.16
C GLY A 249 -16.98 23.31 -5.10
N LYS A 250 -18.08 22.71 -5.56
CA LYS A 250 -19.17 22.23 -4.71
C LYS A 250 -18.75 21.03 -3.85
N GLU A 251 -19.08 21.11 -2.56
CA GLU A 251 -18.80 20.09 -1.57
C GLU A 251 -19.52 18.76 -1.85
N ARG A 252 -18.81 17.66 -1.57
CA ARG A 252 -19.29 16.28 -1.64
C ARG A 252 -19.21 15.65 -0.26
N THR A 253 -20.28 14.97 0.16
CA THR A 253 -20.33 14.30 1.47
C THR A 253 -20.60 12.82 1.27
N TYR A 254 -19.82 11.98 1.94
CA TYR A 254 -20.02 10.54 2.03
C TYR A 254 -20.35 10.15 3.47
N ASP A 255 -21.47 9.46 3.66
CA ASP A 255 -21.98 9.03 4.95
C ASP A 255 -21.79 7.51 5.16
N TYR A 256 -21.11 7.14 6.23
CA TYR A 256 -20.90 5.77 6.66
C TYR A 256 -21.56 5.52 8.01
N ARG A 257 -22.14 4.32 8.18
CA ARG A 257 -22.73 3.87 9.44
C ARG A 257 -22.11 2.55 9.85
N HIS A 258 -21.60 2.48 11.08
CA HIS A 258 -21.01 1.29 11.66
C HIS A 258 -21.57 1.04 13.06
N ALA A 259 -21.74 -0.21 13.46
CA ALA A 259 -22.10 -0.54 14.84
C ALA A 259 -20.84 -0.70 15.70
N GLY A 260 -20.94 -0.34 16.98
CA GLY A 260 -19.96 -0.73 18.01
C GLY A 260 -18.59 -0.06 17.97
N MET A 261 -18.36 0.99 17.17
CA MET A 261 -17.05 1.64 17.11
C MET A 261 -16.82 2.54 18.31
N THR A 262 -15.57 2.64 18.75
CA THR A 262 -15.10 3.70 19.66
C THR A 262 -14.88 5.02 18.91
N ASN A 263 -14.78 6.14 19.64
CA ASN A 263 -14.46 7.45 19.04
C ASN A 263 -13.16 7.42 18.20
N GLY A 264 -12.09 6.83 18.75
CA GLY A 264 -10.80 6.72 18.06
C GLY A 264 -10.89 5.90 16.76
N GLN A 265 -11.64 4.79 16.78
CA GLN A 265 -11.87 3.97 15.59
C GLN A 265 -12.72 4.69 14.55
N ALA A 266 -13.78 5.40 14.96
CA ALA A 266 -14.62 6.18 14.06
C ALA A 266 -13.80 7.26 13.34
N LYS A 267 -12.90 7.95 14.07
CA LYS A 267 -11.98 8.93 13.51
C LYS A 267 -10.95 8.33 12.57
N LYS A 268 -10.29 7.23 12.95
CA LYS A 268 -9.35 6.49 12.07
C LYS A 268 -10.06 6.04 10.78
N THR A 269 -11.28 5.51 10.90
CA THR A 269 -12.11 5.08 9.76
C THR A 269 -12.48 6.26 8.86
N ALA A 270 -12.88 7.40 9.42
CA ALA A 270 -13.23 8.60 8.66
C ALA A 270 -12.02 9.10 7.84
N LYS A 271 -10.83 9.13 8.45
CA LYS A 271 -9.57 9.48 7.78
C LYS A 271 -9.23 8.50 6.65
N LYS A 272 -9.30 7.19 6.93
CA LYS A 272 -9.08 6.14 5.93
C LYS A 272 -9.99 6.31 4.72
N ARG A 273 -11.31 6.42 4.95
CA ARG A 273 -12.31 6.59 3.87
C ARG A 273 -12.13 7.91 3.12
N LEU A 274 -11.79 9.00 3.80
CA LEU A 274 -11.46 10.27 3.15
C LEU A 274 -10.27 10.14 2.20
N ARG A 275 -9.23 9.42 2.61
CA ARG A 275 -8.06 9.13 1.77
C ARG A 275 -8.41 8.24 0.59
N GLU A 276 -9.19 7.17 0.79
CA GLU A 276 -9.64 6.29 -0.30
C GLU A 276 -10.39 7.06 -1.40
N HIS A 277 -11.26 8.01 -1.02
CA HIS A 277 -11.98 8.85 -1.99
C HIS A 277 -11.10 9.88 -2.69
N THR A 278 -10.11 10.43 -1.99
CA THR A 278 -9.34 11.58 -2.49
C THR A 278 -8.02 11.19 -3.16
N ARG A 279 -7.45 10.00 -2.87
CA ARG A 279 -6.17 9.54 -3.43
C ARG A 279 -6.17 9.44 -4.95
N HIS A 280 -7.33 9.23 -5.58
CA HIS A 280 -7.47 9.16 -7.04
C HIS A 280 -7.51 10.54 -7.71
N GLU A 281 -7.34 11.64 -6.97
CA GLU A 281 -7.24 12.99 -7.55
C GLU A 281 -6.04 13.10 -8.50
N ARG A 282 -4.88 12.53 -8.15
CA ARG A 282 -3.68 12.55 -8.98
C ARG A 282 -3.15 11.14 -9.14
N THR A 283 -2.87 10.75 -10.38
CA THR A 283 -2.28 9.47 -10.73
C THR A 283 -1.02 9.70 -11.55
N ALA A 284 0.03 8.96 -11.23
CA ALA A 284 1.27 8.91 -11.99
C ALA A 284 1.48 7.47 -12.49
N ASP A 285 1.73 7.35 -13.79
CA ASP A 285 2.10 6.11 -14.47
C ASP A 285 3.54 6.27 -14.96
N VAL A 286 4.46 5.51 -14.38
CA VAL A 286 5.90 5.59 -14.67
C VAL A 286 6.41 4.25 -15.13
N THR A 287 7.27 4.24 -16.14
CA THR A 287 8.03 3.07 -16.56
C THR A 287 9.50 3.33 -16.29
N LEU A 288 10.14 2.48 -15.49
CA LEU A 288 11.54 2.59 -15.09
C LEU A 288 12.36 1.42 -15.65
N PRO A 289 13.69 1.61 -15.81
CA PRO A 289 14.60 0.49 -16.00
C PRO A 289 14.49 -0.54 -14.87
N GLY A 290 14.63 -1.82 -15.22
CA GLY A 290 14.50 -2.96 -14.32
C GLY A 290 15.24 -2.86 -12.99
N ASN A 291 14.51 -2.86 -11.88
CA ASN A 291 15.04 -2.93 -10.51
C ASN A 291 14.15 -3.83 -9.63
N PRO A 292 14.68 -4.97 -9.09
CA PRO A 292 13.90 -5.90 -8.26
C PRO A 292 13.55 -5.40 -6.86
N ASP A 293 14.15 -4.31 -6.41
CA ASP A 293 13.88 -3.72 -5.08
C ASP A 293 12.63 -2.83 -5.08
N ILE A 294 12.18 -2.39 -6.25
CA ILE A 294 10.96 -1.60 -6.38
C ILE A 294 9.77 -2.46 -5.95
N SER A 295 8.95 -1.92 -5.06
CA SER A 295 7.77 -2.59 -4.50
C SER A 295 6.62 -1.61 -4.29
N PRO A 296 5.36 -2.09 -4.23
CA PRO A 296 4.21 -1.25 -3.87
C PRO A 296 4.25 -0.63 -2.47
N LEU A 297 5.18 -1.07 -1.63
CA LEU A 297 5.43 -0.51 -0.31
C LEU A 297 6.15 0.84 -0.33
N MET A 298 6.86 1.13 -1.42
CA MET A 298 7.65 2.34 -1.57
C MET A 298 6.78 3.54 -1.96
N LYS A 299 7.31 4.75 -1.75
CA LYS A 299 6.75 5.98 -2.32
C LYS A 299 7.40 6.29 -3.66
N LEU A 300 6.66 6.90 -4.57
CA LEU A 300 7.19 7.47 -5.80
C LEU A 300 7.37 8.98 -5.61
N LEU A 301 8.58 9.49 -5.68
CA LEU A 301 8.87 10.92 -5.59
C LEU A 301 9.11 11.48 -6.99
N ILE A 302 8.24 12.40 -7.43
CA ILE A 302 8.41 13.10 -8.72
C ILE A 302 9.05 14.47 -8.45
N THR A 303 10.11 14.79 -9.17
CA THR A 303 10.82 16.08 -9.09
C THR A 303 11.13 16.66 -10.47
N GLY A 304 11.37 17.97 -10.52
CA GLY A 304 11.92 18.66 -11.68
C GLY A 304 10.92 19.09 -12.73
N THR A 305 9.61 18.79 -12.56
CA THR A 305 8.59 19.32 -13.48
C THR A 305 8.32 20.81 -13.27
N GLY A 306 8.61 21.34 -12.07
CA GLY A 306 8.31 22.72 -11.70
C GLY A 306 6.80 22.97 -11.55
N THR A 307 6.01 21.92 -11.37
CA THR A 307 4.55 22.00 -11.28
C THR A 307 4.04 21.34 -9.99
N ALA A 308 2.73 21.42 -9.75
CA ALA A 308 2.09 20.72 -8.64
C ALA A 308 2.11 19.17 -8.78
N TRP A 309 2.73 18.62 -9.82
CA TRP A 309 3.05 17.19 -9.93
C TRP A 309 4.26 16.80 -9.10
N ASP A 310 5.11 17.75 -8.70
CA ASP A 310 6.30 17.53 -7.88
C ASP A 310 5.92 17.23 -6.43
N GLN A 311 5.68 15.95 -6.14
CA GLN A 311 5.29 15.46 -4.83
C GLN A 311 5.56 13.95 -4.68
N ASP A 312 5.39 13.45 -3.47
CA ASP A 312 5.35 12.03 -3.18
C ASP A 312 3.99 11.43 -3.58
N TYR A 313 4.01 10.20 -4.08
CA TYR A 313 2.85 9.40 -4.42
C TYR A 313 2.96 8.05 -3.74
N HIS A 314 1.82 7.47 -3.35
CA HIS A 314 1.78 6.10 -2.86
C HIS A 314 1.68 5.15 -4.03
N ILE A 315 2.58 4.16 -4.10
CA ILE A 315 2.53 3.15 -5.16
C ILE A 315 1.38 2.19 -4.86
N ASP A 316 0.45 2.06 -5.81
CA ASP A 316 -0.67 1.13 -5.71
C ASP A 316 -0.35 -0.21 -6.39
N ARG A 317 0.45 -0.16 -7.46
CA ARG A 317 0.76 -1.31 -8.31
C ARG A 317 2.17 -1.19 -8.90
N CYS A 318 2.89 -2.30 -8.90
CA CYS A 318 4.21 -2.45 -9.50
C CYS A 318 4.21 -3.69 -10.39
N GLY A 319 4.38 -3.51 -11.71
CA GLY A 319 4.45 -4.57 -12.69
C GLY A 319 5.89 -4.74 -13.18
N HIS A 320 6.53 -5.84 -12.84
CA HIS A 320 7.85 -6.22 -13.36
C HIS A 320 7.67 -7.03 -14.63
N ARG A 321 8.29 -6.61 -15.73
CA ARG A 321 8.23 -7.32 -17.00
C ARG A 321 9.62 -7.58 -17.54
N ILE A 322 9.90 -8.86 -17.78
CA ILE A 322 11.12 -9.36 -18.41
C ILE A 322 10.70 -10.02 -19.71
N SER A 323 11.34 -9.62 -20.81
CA SER A 323 11.14 -10.24 -22.13
C SER A 323 12.44 -10.15 -22.91
N GLY A 324 13.05 -11.30 -23.18
CA GLY A 324 14.41 -11.37 -23.73
C GLY A 324 15.41 -10.61 -22.85
N ASP A 325 16.17 -9.68 -23.45
CA ASP A 325 17.18 -8.88 -22.75
C ASP A 325 16.62 -7.61 -22.09
N LYS A 326 15.30 -7.38 -22.15
CA LYS A 326 14.66 -6.19 -21.60
C LYS A 326 14.01 -6.48 -20.26
N TYR A 327 14.31 -5.64 -19.27
CA TYR A 327 13.62 -5.60 -17.99
C TYR A 327 13.11 -4.17 -17.73
N ASP A 328 11.78 -4.04 -17.62
CA ASP A 328 11.11 -2.80 -17.24
C ASP A 328 10.20 -3.00 -16.02
N VAL A 329 10.03 -1.91 -15.26
CA VAL A 329 9.12 -1.86 -14.12
C VAL A 329 8.08 -0.77 -14.39
N HIS A 330 6.82 -1.16 -14.41
CA HIS A 330 5.69 -0.25 -14.56
C HIS A 330 5.06 0.04 -13.19
N ILE A 331 5.00 1.32 -12.83
CA ILE A 331 4.50 1.79 -11.54
C ILE A 331 3.26 2.64 -11.77
N THR A 332 2.17 2.30 -11.10
CA THR A 332 1.02 3.19 -10.95
C THR A 332 0.98 3.68 -9.50
N ALA A 333 1.07 4.99 -9.33
CA ALA A 333 1.06 5.65 -8.03
C ALA A 333 -0.02 6.73 -7.94
N LYS A 334 -0.55 6.96 -6.74
CA LYS A 334 -1.69 7.85 -6.51
C LYS A 334 -1.46 8.78 -5.33
N ASN A 335 -2.00 9.99 -5.43
CA ASN A 335 -2.08 10.91 -4.30
C ASN A 335 -3.17 11.98 -4.50
N SER A 336 -3.49 12.70 -3.44
CA SER A 336 -4.21 13.98 -3.49
C SER A 336 -3.24 15.15 -3.69
N SER A 337 -3.75 16.35 -4.01
CA SER A 337 -2.89 17.54 -4.10
C SER A 337 -2.33 17.94 -2.72
N LYS A 338 -1.02 18.20 -2.64
CA LYS A 338 -0.40 18.84 -1.47
C LYS A 338 -1.05 20.19 -1.11
N GLY A 339 -1.16 20.47 0.19
CA GLY A 339 -1.67 21.76 0.70
C GLY A 339 -3.20 21.90 0.77
N ARG A 340 -3.96 20.82 0.51
CA ARG A 340 -5.41 20.79 0.79
C ARG A 340 -5.61 20.78 2.31
N GLY A 341 -5.81 21.95 2.91
CA GLY A 341 -6.01 22.08 4.36
C GLY A 341 -7.19 21.24 4.85
N GLY A 342 -6.94 20.40 5.86
CA GLY A 342 -7.99 19.86 6.72
C GLY A 342 -8.41 20.96 7.68
N ALA A 343 -9.61 21.52 7.49
CA ALA A 343 -10.19 22.43 8.47
C ALA A 343 -10.69 21.63 9.67
N GLY A 344 -9.75 21.19 10.52
CA GLY A 344 -10.01 20.55 11.81
C GLY A 344 -9.66 21.49 12.95
N GLY A 345 -10.66 22.26 13.40
CA GLY A 345 -10.79 22.78 14.77
C GLY A 345 -9.68 23.68 15.35
N ALA A 346 -9.82 24.99 15.17
CA ALA A 346 -9.32 25.98 16.13
C ALA A 346 -10.26 27.19 16.17
N SER A 347 -11.39 27.07 16.89
CA SER A 347 -12.16 28.23 17.34
C SER A 347 -11.55 28.72 18.67
N GLY A 348 -10.58 29.61 18.57
CA GLY A 348 -10.10 30.43 19.68
C GLY A 348 -10.12 31.87 19.22
N ALA A 349 -11.23 32.56 19.46
CA ALA A 349 -11.37 33.97 19.21
C ALA A 349 -10.39 34.75 20.10
N SER A 350 -9.44 35.48 19.49
CA SER A 350 -8.73 36.55 20.17
C SER A 350 -9.36 37.87 19.74
N GLU A 351 -10.31 38.35 20.53
CA GLU A 351 -10.73 39.75 20.51
C GLU A 351 -9.57 40.60 21.06
N SER A 352 -9.02 41.42 20.18
CA SER A 352 -8.14 42.53 20.52
C SER A 352 -8.97 43.68 21.10
N GLY A 353 -8.90 43.86 22.42
CA GLY A 353 -9.43 45.03 23.11
C GLY A 353 -8.36 45.59 24.06
N GLY A 354 -7.65 46.62 23.62
CA GLY A 354 -6.77 47.39 24.49
C GLY A 354 -7.55 48.38 25.34
N ALA A 355 -7.05 48.67 26.55
CA ALA A 355 -6.78 50.03 27.05
C ALA A 355 -6.51 50.06 28.56
N ALA A 356 -5.57 50.94 28.92
CA ALA A 356 -5.48 51.75 30.14
C ALA A 356 -5.11 51.03 31.46
N VAL A 357 -3.89 51.22 32.01
CA VAL A 357 -3.32 52.38 32.75
C VAL A 357 -3.45 52.21 34.28
N GLY A 358 -2.28 52.10 34.94
CA GLY A 358 -1.91 52.96 36.08
C GLY A 358 -2.18 52.46 37.52
N SER A 359 -1.10 52.07 38.23
CA SER A 359 -0.75 52.47 39.62
C SER A 359 0.49 51.65 40.09
N GLN A 360 1.65 52.28 40.34
CA GLN A 360 2.24 52.61 41.66
C GLN A 360 2.43 51.38 42.59
N GLN A 361 3.60 51.07 43.19
CA GLN A 361 4.61 51.93 43.84
C GLN A 361 5.88 51.12 44.26
N MET A 362 7.03 51.82 44.34
CA MET A 362 8.20 51.66 45.28
C MET A 362 9.13 50.44 45.13
N ALA A 363 10.46 50.48 45.28
CA ALA A 363 11.39 51.47 45.85
C ALA A 363 12.88 51.13 45.53
N GLN A 364 13.75 52.17 45.61
CA GLN A 364 15.22 52.20 45.92
C GLN A 364 16.20 51.58 44.89
N ALA A 365 17.41 52.09 44.61
CA ALA A 365 18.34 52.94 45.35
C ALA A 365 19.36 53.68 44.42
N SER A 366 19.83 54.82 44.92
CA SER A 366 21.22 55.37 44.88
C SER A 366 21.88 55.97 43.62
N TYR A 367 22.23 57.27 43.76
CA TYR A 367 23.22 58.14 43.06
C TYR A 367 24.69 57.60 43.09
N PRO A 368 25.72 58.19 42.40
CA PRO A 368 25.98 59.60 41.97
C PRO A 368 26.40 59.78 40.48
N ARG A 369 26.25 60.93 39.80
CA ARG A 369 26.78 62.31 39.94
C ARG A 369 28.27 62.47 39.57
N GLU A 370 28.52 62.94 38.33
CA GLU A 370 29.67 63.73 37.81
C GLU A 370 29.42 63.89 36.30
N GLY A 371 29.62 65.02 35.61
CA GLY A 371 30.12 66.34 35.92
C GLY A 371 30.41 67.05 34.57
N ALA A 372 30.11 68.36 34.53
CA ALA A 372 30.42 69.37 33.51
C ALA A 372 29.72 69.27 32.14
#